data_AF-A0AAV9SFF8-F1
#
_entry.id   AF-A0AAV9SFF8-F1
#
_cell.length_a   1.000
_cell.length_b   1.000
_cell.length_c   1.000
_cell.angle_alpha   90.00
_cell.angle_beta   90.00
_cell.angle_gamma   90.00
#
_symmetry.space_group_name_H-M   'P 1'
#
loop_
_entity.id
_entity.type
_entity.pdbx_description
1 polymer ?
#
loop_
_entity_poly.entity_id
_entity_poly.type
_entity_poly.pdbx_seq_one_letter_code
_entity_poly.pdbx_strand_id
1 'polypeptide(L)'
;MREDEYSVAGKMIAMSIVHDGPGSNFLSRDLVSYISGQSSFHSSVADVTDEEIGKVLEEIQKASSLQTLRDLMVLTGLQQYPLALIPVLCHSKKKLSAVDIENLFQPELSPDGSNQRAQENMTRRFWANYLLDCEEHNSEVTLEDVLMFAMGVPCMPPAGLDPQACLEFLNSSKFPYGKYM
;
A
#
# COMPACT_ATOMS: atom_id res chain seq x y z
N MET A 1 2.35 -6.46 28.11
CA MET A 1 1.36 -7.11 27.22
C MET A 1 0.02 -6.48 27.51
N ARG A 2 -0.57 -5.76 26.54
CA ARG A 2 -1.94 -5.27 26.67
C ARG A 2 -2.85 -6.49 26.50
N GLU A 3 -3.70 -6.81 27.47
CA GLU A 3 -4.78 -7.75 27.22
C GLU A 3 -5.66 -7.15 26.13
N ASP A 4 -5.94 -7.94 25.09
CA ASP A 4 -6.79 -7.54 23.98
C ASP A 4 -8.21 -7.28 24.51
N GLU A 5 -8.77 -6.11 24.21
CA GLU A 5 -10.09 -5.68 24.66
C GLU A 5 -11.17 -6.70 24.29
N TYR A 6 -11.01 -7.39 23.15
CA TYR A 6 -11.90 -8.47 22.73
C TYR A 6 -11.80 -9.72 23.60
N SER A 7 -10.62 -10.03 24.14
CA SER A 7 -10.44 -11.15 25.07
C SER A 7 -11.18 -10.89 26.38
N VAL A 8 -11.06 -9.66 26.89
CA VAL A 8 -11.70 -9.22 28.13
C VAL A 8 -13.23 -9.16 27.96
N ALA A 9 -13.71 -8.61 26.85
CA ALA A 9 -15.13 -8.62 26.51
C ALA A 9 -15.69 -10.04 26.36
N GLY A 10 -14.97 -10.94 25.69
CA GLY A 10 -15.35 -12.35 25.55
C GLY A 10 -15.48 -13.06 26.89
N LYS A 11 -14.52 -12.85 27.81
CA LYS A 11 -14.58 -13.37 29.20
C LYS A 11 -15.80 -12.84 29.94
N MET A 12 -16.11 -11.54 29.81
CA MET A 12 -17.28 -10.94 30.45
C MET A 12 -18.60 -11.50 29.92
N ILE A 13 -18.73 -11.68 28.60
CA ILE A 13 -19.93 -12.27 27.98
C ILE A 13 -20.11 -13.71 28.46
N ALA A 14 -19.05 -14.52 28.44
CA ALA A 14 -19.09 -15.90 28.92
C ALA A 14 -19.46 -15.98 30.41
N MET A 15 -18.89 -15.11 31.24
CA MET A 15 -19.18 -15.07 32.67
C MET A 15 -20.63 -14.68 32.96
N SER A 16 -21.20 -13.73 32.20
CA SER A 16 -22.62 -13.38 32.30
C SER A 16 -23.51 -14.58 31.99
N ILE A 17 -23.23 -15.30 30.91
CA ILE A 17 -24.01 -16.48 30.49
C ILE A 17 -23.94 -17.61 31.54
N VAL A 18 -22.74 -17.89 32.09
CA VAL A 18 -22.54 -18.96 33.09
C VAL A 18 -23.29 -18.68 34.41
N HIS A 19 -23.55 -17.42 34.72
CA HIS A 19 -24.23 -17.00 35.95
C HIS A 19 -25.69 -16.58 35.73
N ASP A 20 -26.33 -17.02 34.64
CA ASP A 20 -27.71 -16.67 34.29
C ASP A 20 -27.96 -15.14 34.22
N GLY A 21 -26.91 -14.38 33.91
CA GLY A 21 -26.95 -12.95 33.65
C GLY A 21 -27.49 -12.60 32.26
N PRO A 22 -27.71 -11.31 31.97
CA PRO A 22 -28.16 -10.88 30.65
C PRO A 22 -27.09 -11.18 29.59
N GLY A 23 -27.48 -11.89 28.53
CA GLY A 23 -26.61 -12.15 27.38
C GLY A 23 -26.31 -10.90 26.56
N SER A 24 -25.28 -10.98 25.71
CA SER A 24 -24.95 -9.96 24.73
C SER A 24 -25.97 -9.95 23.58
N ASN A 25 -27.05 -9.19 23.72
CA ASN A 25 -28.14 -9.07 22.73
C ASN A 25 -27.76 -8.34 21.43
N PHE A 26 -26.46 -8.27 21.10
CA PHE A 26 -25.93 -7.54 19.95
C PHE A 26 -25.14 -8.42 18.98
N LEU A 27 -24.85 -9.67 19.33
CA LEU A 27 -24.13 -10.58 18.44
C LEU A 27 -25.06 -11.06 17.31
N SER A 28 -24.53 -11.09 16.08
CA SER A 28 -25.27 -11.64 14.94
C SER A 28 -25.45 -13.16 15.07
N ARG A 29 -26.48 -13.69 14.42
CA ARG A 29 -26.74 -15.13 14.40
C ARG A 29 -25.53 -15.91 13.87
N ASP A 30 -24.88 -15.40 12.83
CA ASP A 30 -23.73 -16.06 12.22
C ASP A 30 -22.51 -16.09 13.14
N LEU A 31 -22.26 -15.01 13.87
CA LEU A 31 -21.18 -14.96 14.86
C LEU A 31 -21.42 -15.96 15.99
N VAL A 32 -22.67 -16.11 16.45
CA VAL A 32 -23.05 -17.11 17.45
C VAL A 32 -22.87 -18.53 16.92
N SER A 33 -23.32 -18.80 15.69
CA SER A 33 -23.14 -20.10 15.03
C SER A 33 -21.64 -20.44 14.91
N TYR A 34 -20.82 -19.47 14.50
CA TYR A 34 -19.37 -19.62 14.36
C TYR A 34 -18.69 -19.93 15.71
N ILE A 35 -18.97 -19.16 16.75
CA ILE A 35 -18.42 -19.38 18.11
C ILE A 35 -18.88 -20.73 18.68
N SER A 36 -20.06 -21.20 18.28
CA SER A 36 -20.61 -22.50 18.67
C SER A 36 -20.02 -23.68 17.88
N GLY A 37 -19.06 -23.45 16.99
CA GLY A 37 -18.41 -24.49 16.18
C GLY A 37 -19.21 -24.90 14.94
N GLN A 38 -20.29 -24.19 14.59
CA GLN A 38 -20.96 -24.39 13.31
C GLN A 38 -20.18 -23.62 12.25
N SER A 39 -19.57 -24.35 11.31
CA SER A 39 -18.73 -23.77 10.24
C SER A 39 -19.52 -23.24 9.04
N SER A 40 -20.85 -23.33 9.07
CA SER A 40 -21.69 -22.84 7.98
C SER A 40 -21.97 -21.36 8.17
N PHE A 41 -21.12 -20.54 7.56
CA PHE A 41 -21.36 -19.11 7.39
C PHE A 41 -22.19 -18.91 6.11
N HIS A 42 -23.37 -18.32 6.22
CA HIS A 42 -24.22 -18.00 5.07
C HIS A 42 -24.31 -16.48 4.91
N SER A 43 -23.19 -15.85 4.51
CA SER A 43 -23.22 -14.44 4.11
C SER A 43 -23.78 -14.28 2.72
N SER A 44 -24.74 -13.38 2.60
CA SER A 44 -25.30 -12.90 1.35
C SER A 44 -24.88 -11.44 1.11
N VAL A 45 -25.07 -10.96 -0.12
CA VAL A 45 -24.82 -9.54 -0.43
C VAL A 45 -25.73 -8.61 0.38
N ALA A 46 -26.88 -9.10 0.85
CA ALA A 46 -27.80 -8.35 1.71
C ALA A 46 -27.26 -8.07 3.13
N ASP A 47 -26.22 -8.80 3.56
CA ASP A 47 -25.57 -8.60 4.85
C ASP A 47 -24.54 -7.45 4.81
N VAL A 48 -24.30 -6.87 3.63
CA VAL A 48 -23.41 -5.72 3.44
C VAL A 48 -24.21 -4.43 3.61
N THR A 49 -23.90 -3.66 4.65
CA THR A 49 -24.59 -2.40 4.96
C THR A 49 -24.21 -1.25 4.03
N ASP A 50 -23.05 -1.34 3.38
CA ASP A 50 -22.56 -0.35 2.44
C ASP A 50 -23.22 -0.56 1.08
N GLU A 51 -24.00 0.42 0.64
CA GLU A 51 -24.77 0.35 -0.60
C GLU A 51 -23.88 0.30 -1.86
N GLU A 52 -22.72 0.97 -1.82
CA GLU A 52 -21.78 1.00 -2.94
C GLU A 52 -21.08 -0.36 -3.07
N ILE A 53 -20.60 -0.91 -1.94
CA ILE A 53 -19.99 -2.25 -1.90
C ILE A 53 -21.03 -3.33 -2.25
N GLY A 54 -22.26 -3.20 -1.76
CA GLY A 54 -23.35 -4.12 -2.06
C GLY A 54 -23.64 -4.20 -3.56
N LYS A 55 -23.71 -3.05 -4.25
CA LYS A 55 -23.89 -3.00 -5.72
C LYS A 55 -22.75 -3.68 -6.47
N VAL A 56 -21.51 -3.41 -6.09
CA VAL A 56 -20.34 -4.04 -6.71
C VAL A 56 -20.37 -5.56 -6.54
N LEU A 57 -20.69 -6.06 -5.34
CA LEU A 57 -20.78 -7.50 -5.09
C LEU A 57 -21.91 -8.17 -5.87
N GLU A 58 -23.05 -7.51 -6.06
CA GLU A 58 -24.11 -8.02 -6.92
C GLU A 58 -23.67 -8.11 -8.39
N GLU A 59 -22.98 -7.10 -8.91
CA GLU A 59 -22.47 -7.12 -10.28
C GLU A 59 -21.41 -8.20 -10.49
N ILE A 60 -20.52 -8.40 -9.52
CA ILE A 60 -19.54 -9.50 -9.51
C ILE A 60 -20.26 -10.86 -9.50
N GLN A 61 -21.30 -11.02 -8.66
CA GLN A 61 -22.06 -12.27 -8.59
C GLN A 61 -22.81 -12.58 -9.90
N LYS A 62 -23.30 -11.55 -10.60
CA LYS A 62 -24.02 -11.67 -11.88
C LYS A 62 -23.07 -11.86 -13.08
N ALA A 63 -21.76 -11.62 -12.92
CA ALA A 63 -20.80 -11.74 -14.00
C ALA A 63 -20.67 -13.21 -14.47
N SER A 64 -20.94 -13.45 -15.75
CA SER A 64 -20.92 -14.78 -16.36
C SER A 64 -19.54 -15.21 -16.88
N SER A 65 -18.53 -14.33 -16.81
CA SER A 65 -17.17 -14.64 -17.23
C SER A 65 -16.12 -13.77 -16.53
N LEU A 66 -14.88 -14.28 -16.43
CA LEU A 66 -13.73 -13.51 -15.95
C LEU A 66 -13.45 -12.27 -16.79
N GLN A 67 -13.81 -12.28 -18.09
CA GLN A 67 -13.66 -11.13 -18.95
C GLN A 67 -14.65 -10.03 -18.56
N THR A 68 -15.91 -10.38 -18.35
CA THR A 68 -16.95 -9.45 -17.87
C THR A 68 -16.58 -8.83 -16.52
N LEU A 69 -15.99 -9.64 -15.62
CA LEU A 69 -15.50 -9.15 -14.33
C LEU A 69 -14.35 -8.15 -14.48
N ARG A 70 -13.39 -8.42 -15.37
CA ARG A 70 -12.30 -7.50 -15.69
C ARG A 70 -12.82 -6.20 -16.31
N ASP A 71 -13.75 -6.30 -17.25
CA ASP A 71 -14.34 -5.14 -17.90
C ASP A 71 -15.10 -4.28 -16.90
N LEU A 72 -15.84 -4.89 -15.95
CA LEU A 72 -16.48 -4.18 -14.84
C LEU A 72 -15.46 -3.45 -13.96
N MET A 73 -14.41 -4.13 -13.50
CA MET A 73 -13.36 -3.50 -12.67
C MET A 73 -12.68 -2.33 -13.38
N VAL A 74 -12.40 -2.47 -14.68
CA VAL A 74 -11.83 -1.40 -15.50
C VAL A 74 -12.82 -0.26 -15.67
N LEU A 75 -14.09 -0.54 -15.97
CA LEU A 75 -15.14 0.48 -16.13
C LEU A 75 -15.42 1.25 -14.83
N THR A 76 -15.51 0.56 -13.69
CA THR A 76 -15.68 1.20 -12.37
C THR A 76 -14.49 2.10 -12.06
N GLY A 77 -13.27 1.62 -12.28
CA GLY A 77 -12.06 2.45 -12.14
C GLY A 77 -12.09 3.68 -13.06
N LEU A 78 -12.47 3.49 -14.33
CA LEU A 78 -12.59 4.55 -15.34
C LEU A 78 -13.65 5.60 -15.01
N GLN A 79 -14.79 5.18 -14.45
CA GLN A 79 -15.86 6.09 -14.07
C GLN A 79 -15.52 6.89 -12.81
N GLN A 80 -14.89 6.24 -11.84
CA GLN A 80 -14.64 6.86 -10.54
C GLN A 80 -13.37 7.73 -10.53
N TYR A 81 -12.35 7.35 -11.30
CA TYR A 81 -11.07 8.07 -11.36
C TYR A 81 -10.52 8.22 -12.79
N PRO A 82 -11.28 8.86 -13.72
CA PRO A 82 -10.87 8.99 -15.11
C PRO A 82 -9.51 9.69 -15.26
N LEU A 83 -9.26 10.76 -14.51
CA LEU A 83 -7.99 11.51 -14.59
C LEU A 83 -6.79 10.75 -14.01
N ALA A 84 -6.99 9.90 -13.00
CA ALA A 84 -5.92 9.09 -12.41
C ALA A 84 -5.50 7.92 -13.32
N LEU A 85 -6.42 7.46 -14.19
CA LEU A 85 -6.16 6.36 -15.11
C LEU A 85 -5.59 6.79 -16.46
N ILE A 86 -5.63 8.08 -16.81
CA ILE A 86 -4.98 8.62 -18.01
C ILE A 86 -3.50 8.18 -18.09
N PRO A 87 -2.64 8.39 -17.08
CA PRO A 87 -1.24 7.96 -17.15
C PRO A 87 -1.05 6.44 -17.11
N VAL A 88 -2.05 5.67 -16.62
CA VAL A 88 -2.01 4.20 -16.58
C VAL A 88 -2.37 3.59 -17.95
N LEU A 89 -3.38 4.14 -18.60
CA LEU A 89 -3.98 3.59 -19.83
C LEU A 89 -3.45 4.24 -21.10
N CYS A 90 -3.04 5.51 -21.04
CA CYS A 90 -2.37 6.18 -22.14
C CYS A 90 -0.87 5.96 -22.01
N HIS A 91 -0.30 5.23 -22.97
CA HIS A 91 1.13 4.99 -23.05
C HIS A 91 1.91 6.32 -23.13
N SER A 92 2.55 6.69 -22.01
CA SER A 92 3.51 7.78 -21.94
C SER A 92 4.91 7.18 -22.03
N LYS A 93 5.59 7.31 -23.18
CA LYS A 93 7.03 7.04 -23.29
C LYS A 93 7.84 8.17 -22.66
N LYS A 94 7.56 8.55 -21.42
CA LYS A 94 8.45 9.45 -20.70
C LYS A 94 9.70 8.65 -20.36
N LYS A 95 10.81 8.97 -21.03
CA LYS A 95 12.13 8.44 -20.65
C LYS A 95 12.44 8.90 -19.24
N LEU A 96 12.86 7.99 -18.39
CA LEU A 96 13.28 8.28 -17.03
C LEU A 96 14.55 9.15 -17.06
N SER A 97 14.60 10.20 -16.24
CA SER A 97 15.76 11.07 -16.10
C SER A 97 16.32 11.03 -14.67
N ALA A 98 17.58 11.42 -14.50
CA ALA A 98 18.22 11.56 -13.19
C ALA A 98 17.42 12.48 -12.27
N VAL A 99 16.89 13.57 -12.82
CA VAL A 99 16.05 14.54 -12.10
C VAL A 99 14.72 13.92 -11.65
N ASP A 100 14.13 13.03 -12.45
CA ASP A 100 12.89 12.33 -12.05
C ASP A 100 13.14 11.46 -10.81
N ILE A 101 14.27 10.75 -10.76
CA ILE A 101 14.66 9.95 -9.59
C ILE A 101 15.04 10.84 -8.41
N GLU A 102 15.81 11.91 -8.62
CA GLU A 102 16.20 12.83 -7.53
C GLU A 102 14.97 13.45 -6.84
N ASN A 103 13.95 13.84 -7.61
CA ASN A 103 12.71 14.40 -7.06
C ASN A 103 11.84 13.35 -6.36
N LEU A 104 12.02 12.06 -6.67
CA LEU A 104 11.25 10.98 -6.09
C LEU A 104 11.67 10.70 -4.65
N PHE A 105 12.97 10.75 -4.36
CA PHE A 105 13.53 10.51 -3.04
C PHE A 105 13.66 11.82 -2.27
N GLN A 106 12.82 12.01 -1.25
CA GLN A 106 13.01 13.13 -0.32
C GLN A 106 14.04 12.76 0.75
N PRO A 107 15.16 13.49 0.86
CA PRO A 107 16.15 13.23 1.88
C PRO A 107 15.69 13.78 3.23
N GLU A 108 15.78 12.98 4.28
CA GLU A 108 15.68 13.48 5.65
C GLU A 108 17.03 14.08 6.06
N LEU A 109 17.05 15.40 6.26
CA LEU A 109 18.29 16.14 6.53
C LEU A 109 18.37 16.59 7.99
N SER A 110 19.54 16.41 8.60
CA SER A 110 19.88 16.96 9.92
C SER A 110 19.88 18.50 9.92
N PRO A 111 19.86 19.22 11.07
CA PRO A 111 19.83 20.69 11.08
C PRO A 111 20.98 21.37 10.34
N ASP A 112 20.72 22.56 9.77
CA ASP A 112 21.71 23.37 9.08
C ASP A 112 22.90 23.72 9.98
N GLY A 113 24.12 23.64 9.41
CA GLY A 113 25.36 23.93 10.12
C GLY A 113 25.94 22.76 10.93
N SER A 114 25.25 21.62 11.02
CA SER A 114 25.81 20.43 11.67
C SER A 114 26.87 19.71 10.81
N ASN A 115 27.77 18.96 11.46
CA ASN A 115 28.74 18.12 10.75
C ASN A 115 28.05 17.03 9.91
N GLN A 116 26.87 16.57 10.34
CA GLN A 116 26.04 15.61 9.61
C GLN A 116 25.49 16.25 8.34
N ARG A 117 24.97 17.48 8.40
CA ARG A 117 24.48 18.23 7.22
C ARG A 117 25.55 18.40 6.15
N ALA A 118 26.80 18.66 6.53
CA ALA A 118 27.90 18.76 5.57
C ALA A 118 28.15 17.43 4.83
N GLN A 119 28.11 16.31 5.55
CA GLN A 119 28.28 14.97 4.99
C GLN A 119 27.08 14.55 4.14
N GLU A 120 25.85 14.78 4.61
CA GLU A 120 24.60 14.55 3.88
C GLU A 120 24.61 15.27 2.53
N ASN A 121 24.99 16.56 2.51
CA ASN A 121 25.09 17.34 1.29
C ASN A 121 26.15 16.80 0.31
N MET A 122 27.28 16.29 0.82
CA MET A 122 28.28 15.64 -0.03
C MET A 122 27.75 14.34 -0.62
N THR A 123 27.10 13.49 0.19
CA THR A 123 26.48 12.25 -0.27
C THR A 123 25.39 12.52 -1.31
N ARG A 124 24.56 13.56 -1.12
CA ARG A 124 23.56 13.98 -2.13
C ARG A 124 24.20 14.40 -3.46
N ARG A 125 25.35 15.09 -3.44
CA ARG A 125 26.07 15.43 -4.68
C ARG A 125 26.60 14.19 -5.39
N PHE A 126 27.19 13.25 -4.65
CA PHE A 126 27.63 11.98 -5.24
C PHE A 126 26.48 11.19 -5.83
N TRP A 127 25.33 11.17 -5.15
CA TRP A 127 24.11 10.56 -5.66
C TRP A 127 23.63 11.21 -6.96
N ALA A 128 23.51 12.55 -7.00
CA ALA A 128 23.09 13.26 -8.20
C ALA A 128 24.04 13.01 -9.39
N ASN A 129 25.36 13.01 -9.15
CA ASN A 129 26.35 12.67 -10.18
C ASN A 129 26.21 11.23 -10.67
N TYR A 130 26.02 10.27 -9.75
CA TYR A 130 25.81 8.87 -10.12
C TYR A 130 24.55 8.66 -10.97
N LEU A 131 23.45 9.34 -10.64
CA LEU A 131 22.25 9.30 -11.47
C LEU A 131 22.48 9.89 -12.86
N LEU A 132 23.24 10.98 -12.98
CA LEU A 132 23.62 11.52 -14.28
C LEU A 132 24.47 10.53 -15.07
N ASP A 133 25.44 9.87 -14.44
CA ASP A 133 26.25 8.83 -15.08
C ASP A 133 25.37 7.66 -15.58
N CYS A 134 24.35 7.28 -14.82
CA CYS A 134 23.37 6.26 -15.23
C CYS A 134 22.50 6.74 -16.41
N GLU A 135 22.06 8.00 -16.41
CA GLU A 135 21.27 8.59 -17.51
C GLU A 135 22.09 8.70 -18.81
N GLU A 136 23.37 9.07 -18.70
CA GLU A 136 24.31 9.25 -19.80
C GLU A 136 24.94 7.92 -20.28
N HIS A 137 24.59 6.80 -19.65
CA HIS A 137 25.12 5.46 -19.97
C HIS A 137 26.64 5.34 -19.72
N ASN A 138 27.15 6.14 -18.79
CA ASN A 138 28.54 6.10 -18.29
C ASN A 138 28.70 5.15 -17.08
N SER A 139 27.62 4.48 -16.68
CA SER A 139 27.56 3.48 -15.60
C SER A 139 27.11 2.12 -16.16
N GLU A 140 27.49 1.03 -15.50
CA GLU A 140 26.96 -0.32 -15.80
C GLU A 140 25.51 -0.51 -15.32
N VAL A 141 25.01 0.41 -14.50
CA VAL A 141 23.67 0.41 -13.91
C VAL A 141 22.80 1.46 -14.61
N THR A 142 21.57 1.11 -14.96
CA THR A 142 20.59 2.02 -15.56
C THR A 142 19.72 2.70 -14.50
N LEU A 143 19.03 3.78 -14.88
CA LEU A 143 18.05 4.44 -13.98
C LEU A 143 16.90 3.49 -13.60
N GLU A 144 16.51 2.61 -14.52
CA GLU A 144 15.52 1.57 -14.31
C GLU A 144 15.98 0.55 -13.27
N ASP A 145 17.27 0.15 -13.29
CA ASP A 145 17.85 -0.74 -12.27
C ASP A 145 17.87 -0.09 -10.88
N VAL A 146 18.13 1.22 -10.82
CA VAL A 146 18.08 2.00 -9.58
C VAL A 146 16.67 2.02 -9.00
N LEU A 147 15.64 2.28 -9.81
CA LEU A 147 14.25 2.21 -9.37
C LEU A 147 13.86 0.78 -8.96
N MET A 148 14.29 -0.22 -9.73
CA MET A 148 14.01 -1.62 -9.47
C MET A 148 14.60 -2.03 -8.11
N PHE A 149 15.82 -1.59 -7.80
CA PHE A 149 16.47 -1.81 -6.51
C PHE A 149 15.73 -1.12 -5.36
N ALA A 150 15.37 0.16 -5.53
CA ALA A 150 14.83 0.96 -4.44
C ALA A 150 13.34 0.71 -4.17
N MET A 151 12.56 0.37 -5.19
CA MET A 151 11.09 0.40 -5.15
C MET A 151 10.41 -0.86 -5.69
N GLY A 152 11.16 -1.80 -6.25
CA GLY A 152 10.53 -3.01 -6.80
C GLY A 152 9.85 -2.78 -8.16
N VAL A 153 10.07 -1.64 -8.84
CA VAL A 153 9.48 -1.34 -10.15
C VAL A 153 10.49 -0.72 -11.12
N PRO A 154 10.44 -1.01 -12.43
CA PRO A 154 11.40 -0.49 -13.40
C PRO A 154 11.03 0.90 -13.95
N CYS A 155 9.89 1.46 -13.54
CA CYS A 155 9.40 2.75 -14.01
C CYS A 155 8.57 3.45 -12.93
N MET A 156 8.37 4.76 -13.09
CA MET A 156 7.56 5.56 -12.18
C MET A 156 6.11 5.05 -12.15
N PRO A 157 5.55 4.71 -10.97
CA PRO A 157 4.15 4.34 -10.87
C PRO A 157 3.26 5.50 -11.34
N PRO A 158 2.23 5.25 -12.16
CA PRO A 158 1.33 6.30 -12.64
C PRO A 158 0.61 7.07 -11.51
N ALA A 159 0.40 6.41 -10.37
CA ALA A 159 -0.24 6.99 -9.19
C ALA A 159 0.74 7.74 -8.26
N GLY A 160 2.03 7.78 -8.59
CA GLY A 160 3.07 8.22 -7.66
C GLY A 160 3.35 7.18 -6.57
N LEU A 161 4.04 7.60 -5.51
CA LEU A 161 4.33 6.75 -4.34
C LEU A 161 3.58 7.24 -3.11
N ASP A 162 2.90 6.32 -2.46
CA ASP A 162 2.32 6.51 -1.14
C ASP A 162 2.63 5.29 -0.26
N PRO A 163 3.46 5.43 0.80
CA PRO A 163 4.13 6.66 1.22
C PRO A 163 5.28 7.07 0.29
N GLN A 164 5.63 8.36 0.32
CA GLN A 164 6.70 8.91 -0.50
C GLN A 164 8.06 8.27 -0.20
N ALA A 165 8.86 8.02 -1.24
CA ALA A 165 10.18 7.44 -1.06
C ALA A 165 11.10 8.38 -0.27
N CYS A 166 11.79 7.81 0.71
CA CYS A 166 12.66 8.54 1.63
C CYS A 166 14.11 8.09 1.51
N LEU A 167 15.03 9.05 1.55
CA LEU A 167 16.47 8.81 1.61
C LEU A 167 16.97 9.07 3.04
N GLU A 168 17.37 8.00 3.73
CA GLU A 168 17.86 8.04 5.11
C GLU A 168 19.39 7.91 5.13
N PHE A 169 20.09 8.79 5.86
CA PHE A 169 21.54 8.73 6.01
C PHE A 169 21.93 7.92 7.25
N LEU A 170 22.61 6.80 7.03
CA LEU A 170 22.92 5.84 8.09
C LEU A 170 24.40 5.81 8.38
N ASN A 171 24.76 6.07 9.63
CA ASN A 171 26.15 6.03 10.09
C ASN A 171 26.67 4.59 10.31
N SER A 172 25.79 3.60 10.29
CA SER A 172 26.08 2.20 10.64
C SER A 172 26.30 1.28 9.43
N SER A 173 26.02 1.72 8.21
CA SER A 173 26.18 0.93 6.99
C SER A 173 27.13 1.61 6.00
N LYS A 174 27.97 0.82 5.33
CA LYS A 174 28.83 1.28 4.23
C LYS A 174 28.15 1.17 2.86
N PHE A 175 27.04 0.46 2.77
CA PHE A 175 26.36 0.16 1.52
C PHE A 175 24.90 0.62 1.55
N PRO A 176 24.34 1.08 0.41
CA PRO A 176 22.92 1.36 0.31
C PRO A 176 22.12 0.07 0.49
N TYR A 177 20.96 0.17 1.13
CA TYR A 177 20.00 -0.93 1.21
C TYR A 177 18.59 -0.38 1.07
N GLY A 178 17.75 -1.08 0.30
CA GLY A 178 16.32 -0.79 0.21
C GLY A 178 15.59 -1.40 1.40
N LYS A 179 14.75 -0.63 2.09
CA LYS A 179 13.71 -1.16 2.98
C LYS A 179 12.49 -1.42 2.11
N TYR A 180 12.23 -2.67 1.74
CA TYR A 180 10.95 -3.04 1.15
C TYR A 180 9.86 -2.76 2.20
N MET A 181 8.87 -1.93 1.87
CA MET A 181 7.62 -1.83 2.62
C MET A 181 6.70 -2.99 2.25
#